data_AF-C5ZVY3-F1
#
_entry.id   AF-C5ZVY3-F1
#
_cell.length_a   1.000
_cell.length_b   1.000
_cell.length_c   1.000
_cell.angle_alpha   90.00
_cell.angle_beta   90.00
_cell.angle_gamma   90.00
#
_symmetry.space_group_name_H-M   'P 1'
#
loop_
_entity.id
_entity.type
_entity.pdbx_description
1 polymer ?
#
loop_
_entity_poly.entity_id
_entity_poly.type
_entity_poly.pdbx_seq_one_letter_code
_entity_poly.pdbx_strand_id
1 'polypeptide(L)'
;MGGGGVKFFSLAKRSKMRENAKQALLEALAEYDNSKEYEHYRDQEEVIVDIFSQYPSNNDKKSVLLKVCVLDSFYSTNLKIYGIHEVVEQILNLNIDKALKVGDTGVIEKIANFTNSKGKQAFLYSFASKYCFHHNKDKYVIFDSFVQKSLIHFNNKDKFCSFKLSQNSLKNYENLLKAIKEIRTFYGLEEFNNRQMDHMLWVYGKENLK
;
A
#
# COMPACT_ATOMS: atom_id res chain seq x y z
N MET A 1 45.80 -22.49 0.41
CA MET A 1 44.88 -21.96 1.45
C MET A 1 44.75 -20.45 1.24
N GLY A 2 43.60 -19.94 0.78
CA GLY A 2 43.50 -18.52 0.45
C GLY A 2 42.16 -18.08 -0.15
N GLY A 3 41.03 -18.53 0.42
CA GLY A 3 39.68 -18.18 -0.08
C GLY A 3 38.65 -17.81 0.99
N GLY A 4 39.01 -17.89 2.29
CA GLY A 4 38.07 -17.69 3.39
C GLY A 4 37.79 -16.22 3.75
N GLY A 5 38.80 -15.34 3.64
CA GLY A 5 38.70 -13.94 4.09
C GLY A 5 37.71 -13.11 3.26
N VAL A 6 37.79 -13.17 1.93
CA VAL A 6 36.98 -12.31 1.04
C VAL A 6 35.48 -12.62 1.14
N LYS A 7 35.09 -13.89 1.31
CA LYS A 7 33.68 -14.28 1.51
C LYS A 7 33.14 -13.81 2.87
N PHE A 8 33.94 -13.87 3.93
CA PHE A 8 33.52 -13.47 5.28
C PHE A 8 33.32 -11.95 5.41
N PHE A 9 34.26 -11.15 4.87
CA PHE A 9 34.13 -9.68 4.80
C PHE A 9 32.93 -9.23 3.96
N SER A 10 32.63 -9.94 2.86
CA SER A 10 31.45 -9.69 2.01
C SER A 10 30.12 -9.95 2.74
N LEU A 11 30.05 -11.04 3.53
CA LEU A 11 28.86 -11.40 4.30
C LEU A 11 28.60 -10.40 5.44
N ALA A 12 29.62 -10.00 6.19
CA ALA A 12 29.50 -9.01 7.26
C ALA A 12 29.04 -7.63 6.74
N LYS A 13 29.56 -7.20 5.58
CA LYS A 13 29.14 -5.96 4.93
C LYS A 13 27.67 -6.01 4.50
N ARG A 14 27.22 -7.14 3.92
CA ARG A 14 25.81 -7.35 3.56
C ARG A 14 24.90 -7.37 4.77
N SER A 15 25.31 -8.01 5.86
CA SER A 15 24.56 -8.01 7.13
C SER A 15 24.38 -6.59 7.67
N LYS A 16 25.46 -5.78 7.68
CA LYS A 16 25.41 -4.40 8.15
C LYS A 16 24.51 -3.50 7.28
N MET A 17 24.53 -3.67 5.96
CA MET A 17 23.64 -2.90 5.07
C MET A 17 22.16 -3.24 5.30
N ARG A 18 21.85 -4.52 5.53
CA ARG A 18 20.48 -4.95 5.88
C ARG A 18 20.01 -4.35 7.19
N GLU A 19 20.88 -4.33 8.20
CA GLU A 19 20.57 -3.73 9.49
C GLU A 19 20.29 -2.23 9.36
N ASN A 20 21.10 -1.52 8.56
CA ASN A 20 20.87 -0.10 8.30
C ASN A 20 19.53 0.16 7.58
N ALA A 21 19.16 -0.69 6.61
CA ALA A 21 17.88 -0.56 5.90
C ALA A 21 16.69 -0.86 6.82
N LYS A 22 16.79 -1.87 7.68
CA LYS A 22 15.81 -2.15 8.73
C LYS A 22 15.64 -0.94 9.64
N GLN A 23 16.76 -0.41 10.15
CA GLN A 23 16.76 0.74 11.05
C GLN A 23 16.12 1.97 10.41
N ALA A 24 16.41 2.27 9.15
CA ALA A 24 15.79 3.39 8.44
C ALA A 24 14.26 3.25 8.27
N LEU A 25 13.76 2.02 8.07
CA LEU A 25 12.32 1.76 8.04
C LEU A 25 11.69 1.91 9.42
N LEU A 26 12.37 1.45 10.48
CA LEU A 26 11.90 1.63 11.86
C LEU A 26 11.87 3.11 12.27
N GLU A 27 12.87 3.89 11.87
CA GLU A 27 12.90 5.34 12.06
C GLU A 27 11.75 6.02 11.33
N ALA A 28 11.45 5.62 10.09
CA ALA A 28 10.31 6.12 9.34
C ALA A 28 8.97 5.83 10.04
N LEU A 29 8.80 4.65 10.65
CA LEU A 29 7.61 4.34 11.45
C LEU A 29 7.55 5.21 12.72
N ALA A 30 8.67 5.32 13.45
CA ALA A 30 8.73 6.14 14.66
C ALA A 30 8.46 7.62 14.35
N GLU A 31 8.90 8.11 13.20
CA GLU A 31 8.61 9.45 12.70
C GLU A 31 7.11 9.63 12.40
N TYR A 32 6.51 8.65 11.71
CA TYR A 32 5.06 8.64 11.48
C TYR A 32 4.28 8.69 12.78
N ASP A 33 4.69 7.93 13.81
CA ASP A 33 3.94 7.82 15.06
C ASP A 33 4.10 9.06 15.96
N ASN A 34 5.27 9.68 15.99
CA ASN A 34 5.62 10.66 17.02
C ASN A 34 5.77 12.10 16.51
N SER A 35 5.95 12.32 15.20
CA SER A 35 6.16 13.67 14.67
C SER A 35 4.84 14.45 14.55
N LYS A 36 4.91 15.76 14.79
CA LYS A 36 3.82 16.70 14.50
C LYS A 36 3.53 16.83 13.00
N GLU A 37 4.53 16.59 12.15
CA GLU A 37 4.35 16.64 10.70
C GLU A 37 3.29 15.64 10.22
N TYR A 38 3.23 14.46 10.86
CA TYR A 38 2.31 13.38 10.50
C TYR A 38 1.01 13.36 11.32
N GLU A 39 0.80 14.32 12.22
CA GLU A 39 -0.38 14.38 13.11
C GLU A 39 -1.69 14.38 12.32
N HIS A 40 -1.81 15.26 11.33
CA HIS A 40 -2.99 15.33 10.48
C HIS A 40 -3.25 14.05 9.68
N TYR A 41 -2.22 13.26 9.33
CA TYR A 41 -2.42 11.97 8.66
C TYR A 41 -2.96 10.92 9.62
N ARG A 42 -2.55 10.94 10.89
CA ARG A 42 -3.08 10.06 11.94
C ARG A 42 -4.56 10.37 12.22
N ASP A 43 -4.90 11.65 12.37
CA ASP A 43 -6.30 12.09 12.56
C ASP A 43 -7.19 11.64 11.39
N GLN A 44 -6.72 11.79 10.15
CA GLN A 44 -7.43 11.33 8.96
C GLN A 44 -7.59 9.81 8.91
N GLU A 45 -6.55 9.07 9.30
CA GLU A 45 -6.60 7.62 9.35
C GLU A 45 -7.63 7.13 10.38
N GLU A 46 -7.68 7.72 11.58
CA GLU A 46 -8.68 7.42 12.60
C GLU A 46 -10.10 7.58 12.06
N VAL A 47 -10.37 8.71 11.39
CA VAL A 47 -11.68 8.96 10.76
C VAL A 47 -12.02 7.90 9.69
N ILE A 48 -11.04 7.49 8.87
CA ILE A 48 -11.29 6.44 7.88
C ILE A 48 -11.60 5.11 8.57
N VAL A 49 -10.82 4.73 9.57
CA VAL A 49 -11.00 3.47 10.32
C VAL A 49 -12.39 3.44 10.95
N ASP A 50 -12.82 4.54 11.57
CA ASP A 50 -14.14 4.66 12.18
C ASP A 50 -15.27 4.51 11.16
N ILE A 51 -15.15 5.16 9.99
CA ILE A 51 -16.15 5.08 8.93
C ILE A 51 -16.25 3.66 8.37
N PHE A 52 -15.11 3.00 8.08
CA PHE A 52 -15.12 1.64 7.53
C PHE A 52 -15.60 0.60 8.56
N SER A 53 -15.33 0.83 9.85
CA SER A 53 -15.85 0.01 10.94
C SER A 53 -17.37 0.13 11.09
N GLN A 54 -17.91 1.36 11.01
CA GLN A 54 -19.35 1.61 11.08
C GLN A 54 -20.11 1.12 9.83
N TYR A 55 -19.45 1.11 8.66
CA TYR A 55 -20.04 0.77 7.37
C TYR A 55 -19.27 -0.35 6.63
N PRO A 56 -19.24 -1.58 7.18
CA PRO A 56 -18.42 -2.67 6.63
C PRO A 56 -18.95 -3.23 5.31
N SER A 57 -20.24 -3.08 5.01
CA SER A 57 -20.86 -3.60 3.79
C SER A 57 -20.86 -2.58 2.65
N ASN A 58 -20.92 -3.06 1.41
CA ASN A 58 -20.95 -2.24 0.19
C ASN A 58 -22.28 -2.36 -0.56
N ASN A 59 -23.39 -2.44 0.18
CA ASN A 59 -24.75 -2.61 -0.34
C ASN A 59 -25.67 -1.39 -0.13
N ASP A 60 -25.23 -0.38 0.63
CA ASP A 60 -25.96 0.87 0.83
C ASP A 60 -25.23 2.03 0.16
N LYS A 61 -25.95 2.78 -0.67
CA LYS A 61 -25.39 3.86 -1.47
C LYS A 61 -24.83 5.00 -0.63
N LYS A 62 -25.47 5.37 0.48
CA LYS A 62 -25.02 6.50 1.31
C LYS A 62 -23.70 6.17 2.00
N SER A 63 -23.58 4.96 2.52
CA SER A 63 -22.37 4.47 3.17
C SER A 63 -21.20 4.30 2.19
N VAL A 64 -21.45 3.78 0.99
CA VAL A 64 -20.43 3.69 -0.07
C VAL A 64 -19.99 5.09 -0.51
N LEU A 65 -20.93 6.01 -0.72
CA LEU A 65 -20.62 7.41 -1.05
C LEU A 65 -19.74 8.07 0.03
N LEU A 66 -20.06 7.88 1.31
CA LEU A 66 -19.25 8.41 2.42
C LEU A 66 -17.82 7.86 2.38
N LYS A 67 -17.67 6.53 2.26
CA LYS A 67 -16.35 5.88 2.14
C LYS A 67 -15.53 6.41 0.96
N VAL A 68 -16.15 6.53 -0.21
CA VAL A 68 -15.50 7.05 -1.43
C VAL A 68 -15.08 8.51 -1.25
N CYS A 69 -15.95 9.37 -0.74
CA CYS A 69 -15.65 10.79 -0.55
C CYS A 69 -14.52 11.01 0.47
N VAL A 70 -14.54 10.30 1.59
CA VAL A 70 -13.52 10.43 2.63
C VAL A 70 -12.17 9.95 2.11
N LEU A 71 -12.12 8.78 1.46
CA LEU A 71 -10.88 8.29 0.86
C LEU A 71 -10.35 9.24 -0.21
N ASP A 72 -11.21 9.78 -1.07
CA ASP A 72 -10.78 10.73 -2.10
C ASP A 72 -10.20 12.01 -1.50
N SER A 73 -10.83 12.51 -0.43
CA SER A 73 -10.40 13.72 0.25
C SER A 73 -9.07 13.54 0.98
N PHE A 74 -8.88 12.43 1.71
CA PHE A 74 -7.70 12.25 2.56
C PHE A 74 -6.50 11.66 1.80
N TYR A 75 -6.74 10.78 0.84
CA TYR A 75 -5.67 10.22 0.00
C TYR A 75 -5.43 10.97 -1.30
N SER A 76 -6.22 12.00 -1.61
CA SER A 76 -6.11 12.76 -2.87
C SER A 76 -6.13 11.86 -4.11
N THR A 77 -7.05 10.89 -4.16
CA THR A 77 -7.14 9.92 -5.27
C THR A 77 -7.66 10.53 -6.57
N ASN A 78 -8.07 11.80 -6.54
CA ASN A 78 -8.53 12.61 -7.67
C ASN A 78 -9.76 12.03 -8.39
N LEU A 79 -10.65 11.33 -7.68
CA LEU A 79 -11.87 10.73 -8.25
C LEU A 79 -12.84 11.75 -8.83
N LYS A 80 -12.77 13.01 -8.37
CA LYS A 80 -13.60 14.12 -8.88
C LYS A 80 -13.53 14.28 -10.41
N ILE A 81 -12.40 13.97 -11.05
CA ILE A 81 -12.23 14.09 -12.52
C ILE A 81 -12.88 12.95 -13.31
N TYR A 82 -13.32 11.90 -12.61
CA TYR A 82 -13.93 10.70 -13.16
C TYR A 82 -15.43 10.62 -12.81
N GLY A 83 -15.83 11.22 -11.69
CA GLY A 83 -17.21 11.30 -11.23
C GLY A 83 -17.43 10.38 -10.01
N ILE A 84 -17.48 10.98 -8.82
CA ILE A 84 -17.65 10.23 -7.55
C ILE A 84 -18.91 9.36 -7.59
N HIS A 85 -20.02 9.89 -8.10
CA HIS A 85 -21.29 9.15 -8.18
C HIS A 85 -21.16 7.87 -9.01
N GLU A 86 -20.47 7.93 -10.14
CA GLU A 86 -20.29 6.78 -11.02
C GLU A 86 -19.37 5.71 -10.40
N VAL A 87 -18.33 6.13 -9.66
CA VAL A 87 -17.49 5.21 -8.89
C VAL A 87 -18.30 4.49 -7.81
N VAL A 88 -19.20 5.21 -7.13
CA VAL A 88 -20.10 4.64 -6.12
C VAL A 88 -21.04 3.59 -6.73
N GLU A 89 -21.68 3.92 -7.87
CA GLU A 89 -22.54 2.97 -8.59
C GLU A 89 -21.77 1.71 -9.02
N GLN A 90 -20.54 1.87 -9.51
CA GLN A 90 -19.70 0.72 -9.86
C GLN A 90 -19.47 -0.18 -8.64
N ILE A 91 -19.06 0.38 -7.49
CA ILE A 91 -18.80 -0.42 -6.29
C ILE A 91 -20.05 -1.19 -5.83
N LEU A 92 -21.22 -0.54 -5.82
CA LEU A 92 -22.49 -1.17 -5.46
C LEU A 92 -22.81 -2.37 -6.38
N ASN A 93 -22.59 -2.21 -7.68
CA ASN A 93 -22.89 -3.25 -8.68
C ASN A 93 -21.94 -4.45 -8.63
N LEU A 94 -20.72 -4.30 -8.07
CA LEU A 94 -19.73 -5.37 -8.03
C LEU A 94 -20.02 -6.45 -6.98
N ASN A 95 -20.86 -6.20 -5.97
CA ASN A 95 -21.20 -7.14 -4.89
C ASN A 95 -19.97 -7.84 -4.26
N ILE A 96 -19.05 -7.04 -3.74
CA ILE A 96 -17.68 -7.46 -3.38
C ILE A 96 -17.47 -7.88 -1.92
N ASP A 97 -18.48 -7.77 -1.05
CA ASP A 97 -18.31 -7.97 0.40
C ASP A 97 -17.71 -9.34 0.77
N LYS A 98 -18.18 -10.42 0.14
CA LYS A 98 -17.65 -11.77 0.37
C LYS A 98 -16.19 -11.88 -0.07
N ALA A 99 -15.86 -11.30 -1.23
CA ALA A 99 -14.54 -11.34 -1.82
C ALA A 99 -13.52 -10.53 -0.99
N LEU A 100 -13.92 -9.34 -0.51
CA LEU A 100 -13.14 -8.52 0.42
C LEU A 100 -12.84 -9.26 1.74
N LYS A 101 -13.83 -9.96 2.29
CA LYS A 101 -13.68 -10.70 3.55
C LYS A 101 -12.64 -11.82 3.45
N VAL A 102 -12.56 -12.52 2.32
CA VAL A 102 -11.59 -13.60 2.11
C VAL A 102 -10.23 -13.13 1.57
N GLY A 103 -10.12 -11.86 1.17
CA GLY A 103 -8.88 -11.30 0.62
C GLY A 103 -8.67 -11.62 -0.87
N ASP A 104 -9.74 -11.73 -1.65
CA ASP A 104 -9.65 -11.95 -3.09
C ASP A 104 -8.99 -10.74 -3.78
N THR A 105 -7.82 -10.96 -4.37
CA THR A 105 -7.03 -9.94 -5.07
C THR A 105 -7.70 -9.43 -6.33
N GLY A 106 -8.57 -10.24 -6.95
CA GLY A 106 -9.31 -9.86 -8.16
C GLY A 106 -10.28 -8.69 -7.95
N VAL A 107 -10.67 -8.40 -6.70
CA VAL A 107 -11.49 -7.22 -6.36
C VAL A 107 -10.76 -5.92 -6.71
N ILE A 108 -9.44 -5.89 -6.57
CA ILE A 108 -8.63 -4.70 -6.88
C ILE A 108 -8.79 -4.32 -8.34
N GLU A 109 -8.64 -5.29 -9.25
CA GLU A 109 -8.77 -5.04 -10.69
C GLU A 109 -10.21 -4.69 -11.07
N LYS A 110 -11.22 -5.31 -10.44
CA LYS A 110 -12.64 -4.98 -10.66
C LYS A 110 -12.97 -3.55 -10.27
N ILE A 111 -12.43 -3.04 -9.16
CA ILE A 111 -12.63 -1.65 -8.74
C ILE A 111 -11.78 -0.70 -9.60
N ALA A 112 -10.53 -1.06 -9.89
CA ALA A 112 -9.58 -0.19 -10.58
C ALA A 112 -9.97 0.04 -12.04
N ASN A 113 -10.48 -0.97 -12.74
CA ASN A 113 -10.96 -0.80 -14.12
C ASN A 113 -12.30 -0.07 -14.08
N PHE A 114 -12.26 1.24 -14.36
CA PHE A 114 -13.42 2.11 -14.32
C PHE A 114 -13.69 2.70 -15.70
N THR A 115 -14.95 2.68 -16.11
CA THR A 115 -15.41 3.43 -17.29
C THR A 115 -16.58 4.30 -16.87
N ASN A 116 -16.42 5.58 -17.11
CA ASN A 116 -17.39 6.59 -16.73
C ASN A 116 -18.57 6.61 -17.73
N SER A 117 -19.69 7.28 -17.40
CA SER A 117 -20.90 7.32 -18.24
C SER A 117 -20.67 7.94 -19.63
N LYS A 118 -19.61 8.72 -19.78
CA LYS A 118 -19.16 9.34 -21.05
C LYS A 118 -18.17 8.46 -21.82
N GLY A 119 -17.94 7.22 -21.40
CA GLY A 119 -16.99 6.29 -22.02
C GLY A 119 -15.52 6.57 -21.70
N LYS A 120 -15.20 7.49 -20.78
CA LYS A 120 -13.82 7.76 -20.35
C LYS A 120 -13.35 6.61 -19.47
N GLN A 121 -12.32 5.90 -19.93
CA GLN A 121 -11.68 4.85 -19.17
C GLN A 121 -10.65 5.43 -18.18
N ALA A 122 -10.55 4.83 -17.01
CA ALA A 122 -9.58 5.15 -15.99
C ALA A 122 -9.13 3.89 -15.26
N PHE A 123 -7.88 3.89 -14.81
CA PHE A 123 -7.34 2.83 -13.96
C PHE A 123 -7.13 3.36 -12.54
N LEU A 124 -8.13 3.21 -11.69
CA LEU A 124 -8.22 3.76 -10.32
C LEU A 124 -7.46 2.90 -9.29
N TYR A 125 -6.25 2.45 -9.63
CA TYR A 125 -5.52 1.43 -8.86
C TYR A 125 -5.16 1.86 -7.44
N SER A 126 -4.67 3.10 -7.27
CA SER A 126 -4.39 3.68 -5.95
C SER A 126 -5.64 3.67 -5.08
N PHE A 127 -6.76 4.16 -5.61
CA PHE A 127 -8.04 4.15 -4.92
C PHE A 127 -8.51 2.73 -4.57
N ALA A 128 -8.50 1.81 -5.54
CA ALA A 128 -8.94 0.42 -5.35
C ALA A 128 -8.16 -0.28 -4.22
N SER A 129 -6.84 -0.12 -4.18
CA SER A 129 -5.99 -0.70 -3.14
C SER A 129 -6.30 -0.14 -1.74
N LYS A 130 -6.53 1.18 -1.64
CA LYS A 130 -6.89 1.86 -0.38
C LYS A 130 -8.28 1.44 0.10
N TYR A 131 -9.24 1.35 -0.82
CA TYR A 131 -10.60 0.89 -0.52
C TYR A 131 -10.59 -0.54 0.02
N CYS A 132 -9.88 -1.46 -0.63
CA CYS A 132 -9.78 -2.85 -0.18
C CYS A 132 -9.00 -2.98 1.14
N PHE A 133 -7.92 -2.21 1.31
CA PHE A 133 -7.14 -2.17 2.55
C PHE A 133 -8.02 -1.83 3.76
N HIS A 134 -8.83 -0.78 3.67
CA HIS A 134 -9.66 -0.34 4.79
C HIS A 134 -10.84 -1.27 5.06
N HIS A 135 -11.23 -2.12 4.11
CA HIS A 135 -12.16 -3.24 4.35
C HIS A 135 -11.51 -4.44 5.03
N ASN A 136 -10.24 -4.73 4.74
CA ASN A 136 -9.54 -5.88 5.29
C ASN A 136 -8.01 -5.68 5.32
N LYS A 137 -7.54 -4.97 6.35
CA LYS A 137 -6.13 -4.57 6.52
C LYS A 137 -5.17 -5.75 6.64
N ASP A 138 -5.65 -6.92 7.04
CA ASP A 138 -4.80 -8.12 7.20
C ASP A 138 -4.53 -8.83 5.87
N LYS A 139 -5.44 -8.68 4.89
CA LYS A 139 -5.34 -9.35 3.58
C LYS A 139 -4.81 -8.46 2.47
N TYR A 140 -5.06 -7.15 2.56
CA TYR A 140 -4.68 -6.19 1.53
C TYR A 140 -3.54 -5.27 2.01
N VAL A 141 -2.80 -4.75 1.04
CA VAL A 141 -1.78 -3.69 1.17
C VAL A 141 -2.17 -2.50 0.28
N ILE A 142 -1.73 -1.30 0.66
CA ILE A 142 -1.96 -0.08 -0.12
C ILE A 142 -0.93 0.04 -1.24
N PHE A 143 -1.40 0.43 -2.42
CA PHE A 143 -0.54 0.95 -3.45
C PHE A 143 -0.47 2.48 -3.34
N ASP A 144 0.76 2.99 -3.19
CA ASP A 144 1.08 4.41 -3.26
C ASP A 144 2.37 4.63 -4.05
N SER A 145 2.52 5.81 -4.65
CA SER A 145 3.73 6.16 -5.40
C SER A 145 4.99 6.14 -4.53
N PHE A 146 4.92 6.57 -3.27
CA PHE A 146 6.06 6.54 -2.35
C PHE A 146 6.38 5.12 -1.90
N VAL A 147 5.36 4.29 -1.63
CA VAL A 147 5.54 2.86 -1.35
C VAL A 147 6.24 2.15 -2.53
N GLN A 148 5.79 2.41 -3.76
CA GLN A 148 6.42 1.89 -4.98
C GLN A 148 7.89 2.33 -5.09
N LYS A 149 8.18 3.61 -4.88
CA LYS A 149 9.54 4.16 -4.94
C LYS A 149 10.44 3.49 -3.90
N SER A 150 9.98 3.33 -2.67
CA SER A 150 10.71 2.67 -1.58
C SER A 150 11.02 1.22 -1.91
N LEU A 151 10.03 0.43 -2.35
CA LEU A 151 10.23 -0.97 -2.75
C LEU A 151 11.30 -1.10 -3.84
N ILE A 152 11.23 -0.26 -4.88
CA ILE A 152 12.22 -0.25 -5.98
C ILE A 152 13.60 0.15 -5.47
N HIS A 153 13.68 1.19 -4.63
CA HIS A 153 14.94 1.68 -4.07
C HIS A 153 15.67 0.59 -3.27
N PHE A 154 14.99 -0.02 -2.30
CA PHE A 154 15.56 -1.09 -1.49
C PHE A 154 15.91 -2.32 -2.34
N ASN A 155 15.07 -2.69 -3.31
CA ASN A 155 15.38 -3.82 -4.18
C ASN A 155 16.56 -3.55 -5.11
N ASN A 156 16.77 -2.31 -5.54
CA ASN A 156 17.93 -1.96 -6.34
C ASN A 156 19.23 -2.12 -5.57
N LYS A 157 19.24 -1.79 -4.27
CA LYS A 157 20.39 -1.94 -3.38
C LYS A 157 20.62 -3.40 -2.98
N ASP A 158 19.58 -4.07 -2.50
CA ASP A 158 19.74 -5.33 -1.76
C ASP A 158 19.21 -6.58 -2.47
N LYS A 159 18.48 -6.41 -3.59
CA LYS A 159 17.93 -7.50 -4.40
C LYS A 159 17.08 -8.47 -3.57
N PHE A 160 16.19 -7.93 -2.73
CA PHE A 160 15.34 -8.74 -1.86
C PHE A 160 14.21 -9.46 -2.61
N CYS A 161 13.73 -8.92 -3.74
CA CYS A 161 12.64 -9.54 -4.48
C CYS A 161 13.11 -10.75 -5.29
N SER A 162 12.29 -11.81 -5.32
CA SER A 162 12.54 -13.01 -6.13
C SER A 162 12.18 -12.84 -7.63
N PHE A 163 11.62 -11.69 -8.00
CA PHE A 163 11.28 -11.34 -9.38
C PHE A 163 11.87 -9.99 -9.77
N LYS A 164 11.84 -9.67 -11.08
CA LYS A 164 12.31 -8.39 -11.60
C LYS A 164 11.34 -7.27 -11.18
N LEU A 165 11.61 -6.67 -10.02
CA LEU A 165 10.83 -5.56 -9.49
C LEU A 165 11.02 -4.29 -10.33
N SER A 166 9.91 -3.71 -10.75
CA SER A 166 9.80 -2.48 -11.53
C SER A 166 8.47 -1.78 -11.26
N GLN A 167 8.35 -0.51 -11.66
CA GLN A 167 7.11 0.24 -11.54
C GLN A 167 5.93 -0.48 -12.21
N ASN A 168 6.14 -1.01 -13.42
CA ASN A 168 5.10 -1.73 -14.15
C ASN A 168 4.76 -3.07 -13.49
N SER A 169 5.74 -3.82 -12.97
CA SER A 169 5.45 -5.09 -12.29
C SER A 169 4.57 -4.90 -11.04
N LEU A 170 4.68 -3.75 -10.37
CA LEU A 170 3.91 -3.41 -9.16
C LEU A 170 2.47 -2.94 -9.47
N LYS A 171 2.10 -2.79 -10.75
CA LYS A 171 0.70 -2.60 -11.17
C LYS A 171 -0.11 -3.90 -11.13
N ASN A 172 0.56 -5.05 -11.08
CA ASN A 172 -0.07 -6.31 -10.73
C ASN A 172 -0.10 -6.44 -9.20
N TYR A 173 -1.28 -6.67 -8.64
CA TYR A 173 -1.49 -6.63 -7.19
C TYR A 173 -0.81 -7.78 -6.45
N GLU A 174 -0.71 -8.97 -7.06
CA GLU A 174 -0.02 -10.12 -6.46
C GLU A 174 1.47 -9.85 -6.35
N ASN A 175 2.07 -9.19 -7.34
CA ASN A 175 3.46 -8.75 -7.26
C ASN A 175 3.69 -7.73 -6.14
N LEU A 176 2.73 -6.83 -5.90
CA LEU A 176 2.79 -5.88 -4.78
C LEU A 176 2.75 -6.62 -3.44
N LEU A 177 1.77 -7.52 -3.24
CA LEU A 177 1.69 -8.35 -2.03
C LEU A 177 2.98 -9.13 -1.80
N LYS A 178 3.51 -9.75 -2.86
CA LYS A 178 4.75 -10.51 -2.81
C LYS A 178 5.94 -9.63 -2.45
N ALA A 179 6.07 -8.44 -3.05
CA ALA A 179 7.14 -7.51 -2.73
C ALA A 179 7.09 -7.04 -1.26
N ILE A 180 5.90 -6.73 -0.73
CA ILE A 180 5.70 -6.37 0.69
C ILE A 180 6.07 -7.54 1.61
N LYS A 181 5.70 -8.76 1.27
CA LYS A 181 6.08 -9.96 2.04
C LYS A 181 7.59 -10.21 2.02
N GLU A 182 8.20 -10.09 0.84
CA GLU A 182 9.63 -10.36 0.66
C GLU A 182 10.51 -9.30 1.32
N ILE A 183 10.18 -8.00 1.24
CA ILE A 183 10.92 -6.96 1.96
C ILE A 183 10.80 -7.14 3.47
N ARG A 184 9.59 -7.50 3.95
CA ARG A 184 9.33 -7.75 5.38
C ARG A 184 10.20 -8.88 5.90
N THR A 185 10.24 -10.00 5.16
CA THR A 185 11.06 -11.16 5.52
C THR A 185 12.56 -10.86 5.43
N PHE A 186 12.98 -10.13 4.39
CA PHE A 186 14.38 -9.88 4.11
C PHE A 186 15.06 -8.99 5.16
N TYR A 187 14.34 -8.03 5.71
CA TYR A 187 14.84 -7.14 6.77
C TYR A 187 14.41 -7.58 8.18
N GLY A 188 13.78 -8.73 8.35
CA GLY A 188 13.39 -9.23 9.68
C GLY A 188 12.34 -8.33 10.35
N LEU A 189 11.29 -7.96 9.61
CA LEU A 189 10.19 -7.08 10.01
C LEU A 189 8.85 -7.85 10.14
N GLU A 190 8.89 -9.17 10.32
CA GLU A 190 7.69 -10.04 10.31
C GLU A 190 6.69 -9.73 11.41
N GLU A 191 7.13 -9.10 12.50
CA GLU A 191 6.27 -8.64 13.60
C GLU A 191 5.36 -7.45 13.20
N PHE A 192 5.71 -6.72 12.15
CA PHE A 192 4.96 -5.53 11.70
C PHE A 192 3.83 -5.91 10.75
N ASN A 193 2.65 -5.34 11.01
CA ASN A 193 1.46 -5.60 10.19
C ASN A 193 1.48 -4.80 8.87
N ASN A 194 0.48 -5.02 8.00
CA ASN A 194 0.42 -4.35 6.70
C ASN A 194 0.31 -2.82 6.81
N ARG A 195 -0.33 -2.30 7.87
CA ARG A 195 -0.44 -0.86 8.11
C ARG A 195 0.93 -0.26 8.46
N GLN A 196 1.64 -0.88 9.41
CA GLN A 196 2.96 -0.42 9.80
C GLN A 196 3.95 -0.48 8.63
N MET A 197 3.89 -1.54 7.81
CA MET A 197 4.70 -1.61 6.58
C MET A 197 4.37 -0.51 5.58
N ASP A 198 3.09 -0.15 5.43
CA ASP A 198 2.66 0.97 4.58
C ASP A 198 3.25 2.29 5.10
N HIS A 199 3.12 2.60 6.39
CA HIS A 199 3.71 3.79 7.01
C HIS A 199 5.22 3.86 6.83
N MET A 200 5.95 2.78 7.13
CA MET A 200 7.40 2.70 6.96
C MET A 200 7.82 3.06 5.53
N LEU A 201 7.21 2.42 4.54
CA LEU A 201 7.58 2.58 3.13
C LEU A 201 7.14 3.93 2.58
N TRP A 202 5.98 4.42 3.01
CA TRP A 202 5.44 5.70 2.57
C TRP A 202 6.26 6.87 3.13
N VAL A 203 6.52 6.91 4.45
CA VAL A 203 7.34 7.97 5.07
C VAL A 203 8.76 7.95 4.52
N TYR A 204 9.42 6.78 4.44
CA TYR A 204 10.76 6.70 3.86
C TYR A 204 10.79 7.25 2.43
N GLY A 205 9.79 6.88 1.62
CA GLY A 205 9.69 7.33 0.23
C GLY A 205 9.42 8.83 0.11
N LYS A 206 8.54 9.37 0.96
CA LYS A 206 8.19 10.81 1.01
C LYS A 206 9.40 11.65 1.38
N GLU A 207 10.18 11.24 2.38
CA GLU A 207 11.31 12.03 2.87
C GLU A 207 12.58 11.87 2.03
N ASN A 208 12.83 10.69 1.47
CA ASN A 208 14.13 10.38 0.86
C ASN A 208 14.12 10.25 -0.67
N LEU A 209 12.95 10.06 -1.30
CA LEU A 209 12.85 9.63 -2.71
C LEU A 209 11.97 10.55 -3.58
N LYS A 210 11.98 11.86 -3.30
CA LYS A 210 11.20 12.85 -4.08
C LYS A 210 11.53 12.81 -5.57
#